data_AF-A0A7V1Z9P5-F1
#
_entry.id   AF-A0A7V1Z9P5-F1
#
_cell.length_a   1.000
_cell.length_b   1.000
_cell.length_c   1.000
_cell.angle_alpha   90.00
_cell.angle_beta   90.00
_cell.angle_gamma   90.00
#
_symmetry.space_group_name_H-M   'P 1'
#
loop_
_entity.id
_entity.type
_entity.pdbx_description
1 polymer ?
#
loop_
_entity_poly.entity_id
_entity_poly.type
_entity_poly.pdbx_seq_one_letter_code
_entity_poly.pdbx_strand_id
1 'polypeptide(L)'
;MWPALLTPLIGEDTTGMTLSLDNGNEIAVQQILHATAQAVVVRGRWAGSCETGWTFLIPWEQIVCCVFTRSLPASLQKQLGLSSPDPQADSRHDNSPAVESSPPAPTLSAEGSTAASASVPPPAPSEERLRQLRERLRQRSQL
;
A
#
# COMPACT_ATOMS: atom_id res chain seq x y z
N MET A 1 10.55 -2.89 -22.20
CA MET A 1 10.24 -1.52 -21.74
C MET A 1 10.45 -1.38 -20.23
N TRP A 2 9.75 -2.16 -19.40
CA TRP A 2 9.81 -2.07 -17.93
C TRP A 2 11.19 -2.01 -17.27
N PRO A 3 12.23 -2.77 -17.69
CA PRO A 3 13.54 -2.70 -17.03
C PRO A 3 14.14 -1.30 -17.06
N ALA A 4 13.99 -0.56 -18.16
CA ALA A 4 14.51 0.81 -18.30
C ALA A 4 13.76 1.80 -17.39
N LEU A 5 12.49 1.56 -17.10
CA LEU A 5 11.64 2.45 -16.28
C LEU A 5 11.79 2.18 -14.78
N LEU A 6 11.94 0.90 -14.39
CA LEU A 6 11.94 0.50 -12.97
C LEU A 6 13.35 0.32 -12.37
N THR A 7 14.39 0.03 -13.15
CA THR A 7 15.77 -0.09 -12.63
C THR A 7 16.30 1.20 -11.97
N PRO A 8 16.02 2.42 -12.50
CA PRO A 8 16.48 3.66 -11.87
C PRO A 8 15.84 3.97 -10.51
N LEU A 9 14.72 3.31 -10.17
CA LEU A 9 14.02 3.46 -8.89
C LEU A 9 14.55 2.51 -7.79
N ILE A 10 15.58 1.69 -8.07
CA ILE A 10 16.15 0.78 -7.08
C ILE A 10 16.75 1.57 -5.92
N GLY A 11 16.27 1.29 -4.71
CA GLY A 11 16.71 1.98 -3.49
C GLY A 11 16.00 3.31 -3.21
N GLU A 12 15.19 3.84 -4.13
CA GLU A 12 14.35 5.02 -3.87
C GLU A 12 13.05 4.66 -3.12
N ASP A 13 12.44 5.65 -2.45
CA ASP A 13 11.10 5.50 -1.92
C ASP A 13 10.08 5.53 -3.07
N THR A 14 9.38 4.43 -3.26
CA THR A 14 8.34 4.28 -4.30
C THR A 14 6.93 4.28 -3.72
N THR A 15 6.76 4.77 -2.49
CA THR A 15 5.46 4.87 -1.80
C THR A 15 4.42 5.60 -2.64
N GLY A 16 3.37 4.86 -3.03
CA GLY A 16 2.28 5.36 -3.89
C GLY A 16 2.36 4.82 -5.33
N MET A 17 3.41 4.08 -5.69
CA MET A 17 3.48 3.27 -6.90
C MET A 17 2.66 1.98 -6.72
N THR A 18 1.88 1.61 -7.73
CA THR A 18 1.14 0.34 -7.81
C THR A 18 1.45 -0.32 -9.14
N LEU A 19 1.76 -1.62 -9.10
CA LEU A 19 1.94 -2.46 -10.29
C LEU A 19 0.72 -3.35 -10.45
N SER A 20 0.07 -3.30 -11.62
CA SER A 20 -1.02 -4.20 -11.98
C SER A 20 -0.48 -5.32 -12.88
N LEU A 21 -0.84 -6.56 -12.55
CA LEU A 21 -0.35 -7.77 -13.20
C LEU A 21 -1.35 -8.34 -14.22
N ASP A 22 -0.86 -9.17 -15.14
CA ASP A 22 -1.63 -9.87 -16.18
C ASP A 22 -2.76 -10.75 -15.64
N ASN A 23 -2.55 -11.34 -14.47
CA ASN A 23 -3.55 -12.12 -13.73
C ASN A 23 -4.59 -11.27 -12.96
N GLY A 24 -4.58 -9.95 -13.14
CA GLY A 24 -5.52 -9.01 -12.52
C GLY A 24 -5.20 -8.67 -11.06
N ASN A 25 -4.13 -9.20 -10.47
CA ASN A 25 -3.70 -8.81 -9.13
C ASN A 25 -2.88 -7.51 -9.17
N GLU A 26 -2.91 -6.78 -8.07
CA GLU A 26 -2.16 -5.54 -7.93
C GLU A 26 -1.25 -5.57 -6.70
N ILE A 27 -0.07 -4.98 -6.83
CA ILE A 27 0.92 -4.86 -5.76
C ILE A 27 1.18 -3.37 -5.55
N ALA A 28 0.77 -2.87 -4.39
CA ALA A 28 1.16 -1.54 -3.95
C ALA A 28 2.61 -1.61 -3.44
N VAL A 29 3.51 -1.02 -4.21
CA VAL A 29 4.95 -1.11 -3.98
C VAL A 29 5.38 -0.08 -2.93
N GLN A 30 6.27 -0.52 -2.05
CA GLN A 30 6.94 0.33 -1.08
C GLN A 30 8.35 0.65 -1.58
N GLN A 31 9.10 -0.37 -2.05
CA GLN A 31 10.48 -0.21 -2.50
C GLN A 31 10.80 -1.22 -3.62
N ILE A 32 11.58 -0.80 -4.63
CA ILE A 32 12.24 -1.73 -5.54
C ILE A 32 13.58 -2.14 -4.94
N LEU A 33 13.76 -3.43 -4.69
CA LEU A 33 14.95 -3.97 -4.05
C LEU A 33 16.04 -4.34 -5.05
N HIS A 34 15.65 -4.93 -6.19
CA HIS A 34 16.58 -5.42 -7.20
C HIS A 34 15.90 -5.59 -8.56
N ALA A 35 16.68 -5.60 -9.64
CA ALA A 35 16.22 -5.89 -10.99
C ALA A 35 17.18 -6.90 -11.65
N THR A 36 16.62 -7.90 -12.30
CA THR A 36 17.35 -8.92 -13.07
C THR A 36 16.98 -8.83 -14.56
N ALA A 37 17.64 -9.62 -15.40
CA ALA A 37 17.29 -9.68 -16.83
C ALA A 37 15.83 -10.12 -17.10
N GLN A 38 15.21 -10.90 -16.21
CA GLN A 38 13.90 -11.54 -16.43
C GLN A 38 12.79 -11.07 -15.47
N ALA A 39 13.15 -10.57 -14.29
CA ALA A 39 12.20 -10.18 -13.24
C ALA A 39 12.70 -9.00 -12.38
N VAL A 40 11.76 -8.29 -11.76
CA VAL A 40 12.02 -7.30 -10.70
C VAL A 40 11.72 -7.91 -9.33
N VAL A 41 12.50 -7.51 -8.32
CA VAL A 41 12.23 -7.83 -6.91
C VAL A 41 11.73 -6.57 -6.23
N VAL A 42 10.49 -6.59 -5.77
CA VAL A 42 9.86 -5.46 -5.06
C VAL A 42 9.43 -5.86 -3.67
N ARG A 43 9.51 -4.91 -2.74
CA ARG A 43 8.87 -4.98 -1.42
C ARG A 43 7.58 -4.18 -1.47
N GLY A 44 6.49 -4.75 -0.95
CA GLY A 44 5.19 -4.07 -0.98
C GLY A 44 4.11 -4.80 -0.19
N ARG A 45 2.87 -4.58 -0.63
CA ARG A 45 1.68 -5.29 -0.17
C ARG A 45 0.81 -5.72 -1.34
N TRP A 46 0.11 -6.83 -1.17
CA TRP A 46 -0.95 -7.26 -2.08
C TRP A 46 -2.16 -6.32 -1.95
N ALA A 47 -2.79 -5.94 -3.06
CA ALA A 47 -3.99 -5.12 -3.01
C ALA A 47 -5.15 -5.86 -2.33
N GLY A 48 -5.92 -5.14 -1.51
CA GLY A 48 -6.94 -5.75 -0.64
C GLY A 48 -6.38 -6.43 0.63
N SER A 49 -5.05 -6.52 0.81
CA SER A 49 -4.44 -7.00 2.06
C SER A 49 -4.01 -5.85 2.99
N CYS A 50 -4.09 -6.13 4.30
CA CYS A 50 -3.50 -5.31 5.36
C CYS A 50 -2.05 -5.69 5.67
N GLU A 51 -1.56 -6.84 5.17
CA GLU A 51 -0.19 -7.28 5.37
C GLU A 51 0.79 -6.45 4.53
N THR A 52 1.97 -6.14 5.09
CA THR A 52 2.94 -5.24 4.46
C THR A 52 4.35 -5.80 4.52
N GLY A 53 5.21 -5.31 3.64
CA GLY A 53 6.63 -5.65 3.63
C GLY A 53 6.95 -7.03 3.04
N TRP A 54 5.98 -7.68 2.38
CA TRP A 54 6.17 -8.89 1.59
C TRP A 54 7.11 -8.59 0.41
N THR A 55 7.93 -9.56 0.03
CA THR A 55 8.83 -9.47 -1.12
C THR A 55 8.29 -10.30 -2.28
N PHE A 56 8.13 -9.67 -3.44
CA PHE A 56 7.61 -10.29 -4.65
C PHE A 56 8.70 -10.33 -5.72
N LEU A 57 8.85 -11.48 -6.38
CA LEU A 57 9.62 -11.63 -7.61
C LEU A 57 8.62 -11.61 -8.77
N ILE A 58 8.64 -10.54 -9.56
CA ILE A 58 7.66 -10.30 -10.63
C ILE A 58 8.38 -10.37 -11.98
N PRO A 59 8.11 -11.38 -12.83
CA PRO A 59 8.59 -11.41 -14.21
C PRO A 59 8.19 -10.15 -14.98
N TRP A 60 9.08 -9.60 -15.79
CA TRP A 60 8.80 -8.35 -16.53
C TRP A 60 7.57 -8.46 -17.45
N GLU A 61 7.29 -9.66 -17.96
CA GLU A 61 6.18 -9.97 -18.87
C GLU A 61 4.82 -9.91 -18.17
N GLN A 62 4.77 -10.11 -16.84
CA GLN A 62 3.52 -10.06 -16.08
C GLN A 62 3.08 -8.62 -15.75
N ILE A 63 3.97 -7.62 -15.87
CA ILE A 63 3.63 -6.23 -15.56
C ILE A 63 2.83 -5.63 -16.72
N VAL A 64 1.56 -5.32 -16.47
CA VAL A 64 0.66 -4.69 -17.47
C VAL A 64 0.61 -3.19 -17.29
N CYS A 65 0.58 -2.71 -16.04
CA CYS A 65 0.48 -1.28 -15.75
C CYS A 65 1.35 -0.89 -14.55
N CYS A 66 1.79 0.37 -14.54
CA CYS A 66 2.44 1.03 -13.41
C CYS A 66 1.76 2.38 -13.19
N VAL A 67 1.19 2.58 -12.00
CA VAL A 67 0.43 3.79 -11.64
C VAL A 67 1.06 4.44 -10.41
N PHE A 68 1.20 5.76 -10.44
CA PHE A 68 1.62 6.56 -9.29
C PHE A 68 0.46 7.40 -8.78
N THR A 69 0.08 7.19 -7.52
CA THR A 69 -1.00 7.93 -6.83
C THR A 69 -0.50 9.18 -6.10
N ARG A 70 0.80 9.44 -6.18
CA ARG A 70 1.52 10.56 -5.56
C ARG A 70 2.48 11.18 -6.58
N SER A 71 3.11 12.30 -6.20
CA SER A 71 4.16 12.92 -7.01
C SER A 71 5.25 11.90 -7.36
N LEU A 72 5.70 11.91 -8.61
CA LEU A 72 6.69 10.97 -9.14
C LEU A 72 8.07 11.21 -8.49
N PRO A 73 8.89 10.17 -8.26
CA PRO A 73 10.28 10.34 -7.85
C PRO A 73 11.05 11.26 -8.82
N ALA A 74 11.94 12.10 -8.29
CA ALA A 74 12.63 13.12 -9.09
C ALA A 74 13.57 12.52 -10.15
N SER A 75 14.09 11.32 -9.92
CA SER A 75 14.79 10.46 -10.89
C SER A 75 13.92 10.20 -12.13
N LEU A 76 12.70 9.72 -11.91
CA LEU A 76 11.73 9.37 -12.93
C LEU A 76 11.20 10.60 -13.67
N GLN A 77 10.95 11.71 -12.97
CA GLN A 77 10.55 12.97 -13.61
C GLN A 77 11.59 13.41 -14.66
N LYS A 78 12.88 13.42 -14.27
CA LYS A 78 13.99 13.75 -15.19
C LYS A 78 14.08 12.77 -16.35
N GLN A 79 13.94 11.47 -16.10
CA GLN A 79 14.01 10.43 -17.14
C GLN A 79 12.85 10.50 -18.14
N LEU A 80 11.65 10.83 -17.67
CA LEU A 80 10.46 11.00 -18.50
C LEU A 80 10.40 12.38 -19.20
N GLY A 81 11.37 13.27 -18.96
CA GLY A 81 11.36 14.64 -19.47
C GLY A 81 10.25 15.51 -18.87
N LEU A 82 9.65 15.08 -17.76
CA LEU A 82 8.60 15.81 -17.07
C LEU A 82 9.26 16.94 -16.26
N SER A 83 9.10 18.18 -16.72
CA SER A 83 9.42 19.35 -15.91
C SER A 83 8.57 19.32 -14.64
N SER A 84 9.19 19.38 -13.46
CA SER A 84 8.45 19.52 -12.21
C SER A 84 7.57 20.78 -12.28
N PRO A 85 6.27 20.71 -11.96
CA PRO A 85 5.43 21.90 -11.94
C PRO A 85 5.97 22.87 -10.89
N ASP A 86 6.16 24.12 -11.32
CA ASP A 86 6.76 25.18 -10.50
C ASP A 86 5.81 25.50 -9.32
N PRO A 87 6.22 25.35 -8.04
CA PRO A 87 5.31 25.39 -6.89
C PRO A 87 4.76 26.78 -6.54
N GLN A 88 4.79 27.75 -7.46
CA GLN A 88 4.31 29.13 -7.25
C GLN A 88 2.92 29.44 -7.84
N ALA A 89 2.26 28.50 -8.51
CA ALA A 89 1.03 28.78 -9.25
C ALA A 89 -0.29 28.82 -8.44
N ASP A 90 -0.27 28.58 -7.12
CA ASP A 90 -1.48 28.53 -6.26
C ASP A 90 -1.56 29.66 -5.21
N SER A 91 -0.95 30.81 -5.49
CA SER A 91 -1.04 32.02 -4.67
C SER A 91 -1.91 33.10 -5.31
N ARG A 92 -3.24 32.89 -5.39
CA ARG A 92 -4.28 33.94 -5.54
C ARG A 92 -5.71 33.37 -5.60
N HIS A 93 -6.43 33.40 -4.48
CA HIS A 93 -7.75 34.06 -4.38
C HIS A 93 -8.15 34.14 -2.90
N ASP A 94 -7.56 35.10 -2.19
CA ASP A 94 -8.21 35.70 -1.03
C ASP A 94 -9.12 36.82 -1.56
N ASN A 95 -10.41 36.75 -1.24
CA ASN A 95 -11.34 37.86 -1.46
C ASN A 95 -12.55 37.74 -0.52
N SER A 96 -12.31 37.98 0.77
CA SER A 96 -13.37 38.29 1.75
C SER A 96 -13.73 39.78 1.66
N PRO A 97 -15.02 40.16 1.75
CA PRO A 97 -15.51 40.63 3.05
C PRO A 97 -16.96 40.23 3.39
N ALA A 98 -17.39 40.54 4.62
CA ALA A 98 -18.51 39.91 5.32
C ALA A 98 -19.87 40.66 5.30
N VAL A 99 -20.94 39.86 5.29
CA VAL A 99 -22.28 40.05 5.91
C VAL A 99 -22.94 38.66 6.03
N GLU A 100 -23.85 38.32 6.95
CA GLU A 100 -24.49 39.03 8.07
C GLU A 100 -24.73 38.05 9.25
N SER A 101 -25.40 38.48 10.33
CA SER A 101 -25.65 37.70 11.56
C SER A 101 -27.04 37.06 11.65
N SER A 102 -27.13 35.86 12.26
CA SER A 102 -28.25 35.29 13.08
C SER A 102 -28.63 33.84 12.70
N PRO A 103 -29.27 33.05 13.59
CA PRO A 103 -28.97 32.80 15.01
C PRO A 103 -28.79 31.28 15.30
N PRO A 104 -28.35 30.85 16.51
CA PRO A 104 -27.96 29.45 16.76
C PRO A 104 -29.07 28.57 17.40
N ALA A 105 -29.30 27.38 16.84
CA ALA A 105 -29.82 26.17 17.52
C ALA A 105 -29.93 24.96 16.53
N PRO A 106 -30.00 23.70 16.97
CA PRO A 106 -29.63 23.15 18.29
C PRO A 106 -28.48 22.11 18.20
N THR A 107 -27.88 21.83 19.36
CA THR A 107 -26.88 20.78 19.57
C THR A 107 -27.41 19.39 19.22
N LEU A 108 -26.86 18.74 18.20
CA LEU A 108 -26.93 17.29 18.06
C LEU A 108 -25.59 16.68 18.51
N SER A 109 -25.60 16.16 19.74
CA SER A 109 -24.52 15.34 20.29
C SER A 109 -24.36 14.08 19.44
N ALA A 110 -23.38 14.07 18.54
CA ALA A 110 -22.79 12.83 18.06
C ALA A 110 -21.73 12.43 19.08
N GLU A 111 -22.14 11.65 20.09
CA GLU A 111 -21.23 11.13 21.10
C GLU A 111 -20.07 10.38 20.44
N GLY A 112 -18.85 10.69 20.88
CA GLY A 112 -17.65 10.00 20.43
C GLY A 112 -17.67 8.55 20.89
N SER A 113 -18.24 7.67 20.07
CA SER A 113 -18.10 6.22 20.26
C SER A 113 -16.70 5.79 19.83
N THR A 114 -15.71 6.09 20.66
CA THR A 114 -14.41 5.43 20.67
C THR A 114 -14.59 3.97 21.05
N ALA A 115 -15.02 3.17 20.07
CA ALA A 115 -14.98 1.72 20.13
C ALA A 115 -13.51 1.29 20.14
N ALA A 116 -12.90 1.37 21.32
CA ALA A 116 -11.62 0.76 21.61
C ALA A 116 -11.77 -0.73 21.27
N SER A 117 -11.10 -1.16 20.19
CA SER A 117 -10.98 -2.57 19.85
C SER A 117 -10.14 -3.24 20.91
N ALA A 118 -10.80 -3.66 21.99
CA ALA A 118 -10.24 -4.54 22.99
C ALA A 118 -9.81 -5.81 22.26
N SER A 119 -8.51 -5.98 22.08
CA SER A 119 -7.90 -7.19 21.55
C SER A 119 -8.06 -8.31 22.57
N VAL A 120 -9.26 -8.90 22.60
CA VAL A 120 -9.55 -10.11 23.37
C VAL A 120 -8.50 -11.15 22.96
N PRO A 121 -7.61 -11.59 23.87
CA PRO A 121 -6.61 -12.58 23.52
C PRO A 121 -7.33 -13.86 23.09
N PRO A 122 -6.85 -14.56 22.04
CA PRO A 122 -7.52 -15.74 21.54
C PRO A 122 -7.67 -16.76 22.68
N PRO A 123 -8.85 -17.39 22.83
CA PRO A 123 -9.06 -18.36 23.90
C PRO A 123 -8.04 -19.49 23.79
N ALA A 124 -7.45 -19.86 24.93
CA ALA A 124 -6.45 -20.92 24.98
C ALA A 124 -7.01 -22.20 24.32
N PRO A 125 -6.21 -22.91 23.50
CA PRO A 125 -6.69 -24.11 22.83
C PRO A 125 -7.11 -25.16 23.86
N SER A 126 -8.35 -25.66 23.73
CA SER A 126 -8.87 -26.70 24.62
C SER A 126 -7.99 -27.95 24.60
N GLU A 127 -7.91 -28.67 25.73
CA GLU A 127 -7.15 -29.92 25.82
C GLU A 127 -7.57 -30.94 24.76
N GLU A 128 -8.85 -30.96 24.40
CA GLU A 128 -9.44 -31.72 23.30
C GLU A 128 -8.70 -31.48 21.97
N ARG A 129 -8.50 -30.21 21.59
CA ARG A 129 -7.78 -29.84 20.36
C ARG A 129 -6.30 -30.22 20.43
N LEU A 130 -5.67 -30.10 21.60
CA LEU A 130 -4.27 -30.48 21.81
C LEU A 130 -4.08 -32.01 21.75
N ARG A 131 -5.04 -32.80 22.23
CA ARG A 131 -5.06 -34.27 22.07
C ARG A 131 -5.17 -34.66 20.59
N GLN A 132 -6.17 -34.13 19.88
CA GLN A 132 -6.37 -34.39 18.45
C GLN A 132 -5.15 -34.00 17.60
N LEU A 133 -4.50 -32.87 17.91
CA LEU A 133 -3.28 -32.46 17.19
C LEU A 133 -2.12 -33.43 17.42
N ARG A 134 -1.89 -33.89 18.66
CA ARG A 134 -0.85 -34.87 19.00
C ARG A 134 -1.09 -36.21 18.29
N GLU A 135 -2.34 -36.65 18.20
CA GLU A 135 -2.71 -37.89 17.53
C GLU A 135 -2.48 -37.82 16.02
N ARG A 136 -2.88 -36.71 15.35
CA ARG A 136 -2.60 -36.50 13.93
C ARG A 136 -1.10 -36.40 13.61
N LEU A 137 -0.31 -35.81 14.49
CA LEU A 137 1.15 -35.78 14.34
C LEU A 137 1.76 -37.18 14.45
N ARG A 138 1.29 -38.00 15.39
CA ARG A 138 1.74 -39.39 15.57
C ARG A 138 1.37 -40.30 14.38
N GLN A 139 0.21 -40.07 13.75
CA GLN A 139 -0.18 -40.76 12.52
C GLN A 139 0.70 -40.35 11.33
N ARG A 140 1.09 -39.07 11.21
CA ARG A 140 1.98 -38.61 10.13
C ARG A 140 3.44 -39.07 10.27
N SER A 141 3.89 -39.46 11.46
CA SER A 141 5.26 -39.95 11.70
C SER A 141 5.41 -41.47 11.55
N GLN A 142 4.38 -42.18 11.06
CA GLN A 142 4.40 -43.62 10.80
C GLN A 142 4.26 -43.95 9.30
N LEU A 143 4.36 -42.92 8.45
CA LEU A 143 4.41 -42.97 6.99
C LEU A 143 5.75 -42.40 6.52
#